data_AF-A0A254Q433-F1
#
_entry.id   AF-A0A254Q433-F1
#
_cell.length_a   1.000
_cell.length_b   1.000
_cell.length_c   1.000
_cell.angle_alpha   90.00
_cell.angle_beta   90.00
_cell.angle_gamma   90.00
#
_symmetry.space_group_name_H-M   'P 1'
#
loop_
_entity.id
_entity.type
_entity.pdbx_description
1 polymer ?
#
loop_
_entity_poly.entity_id
_entity_poly.type
_entity_poly.pdbx_seq_one_letter_code
_entity_poly.pdbx_strand_id
1 'polypeptide(L)'
;MHKKVKTTFVAGLVLSASIACSKADAAEVFYAPGFCDPKALTVFVQNKSAESEKWWTQVHENGAIKEGYQELDGKSEMKVAGTDFLSDKRGFSLKAGSANALRFTATCDSQKLLLSSTTSPQVTHYLPMGLSSVKLSVLNLYMNSSEVTLKAFDLSGLLIEEKTLHFTKHYETQNLKWNLNRLVARIEASSFQRFHSEIIYGDEEKQSPPLVMNPVRLPADISKKYFLISTKTPSENGSFVIALDDAETIATAREQIRRPELEKIVVARIALNTGPGINRNFQARDKAPYSWNVTDVDAFGDFAHIDCDGNPDLVEERLQQKINEGGRICFWRYRVVRELTPSEVSTGVLNP
;
A
#
# COMPACT_ATOMS: atom_id res chain seq x y z
N MET A 1 21.03 65.22 -37.13
CA MET A 1 21.03 63.77 -37.45
C MET A 1 20.95 62.97 -36.15
N HIS A 2 19.75 62.61 -35.69
CA HIS A 2 19.56 61.81 -34.48
C HIS A 2 19.15 60.39 -34.87
N LYS A 3 20.03 59.42 -34.58
CA LYS A 3 19.77 57.98 -34.74
C LYS A 3 18.76 57.55 -33.68
N LYS A 4 17.57 57.10 -34.12
CA LYS A 4 16.61 56.38 -33.28
C LYS A 4 17.14 54.96 -33.04
N VAL A 5 17.44 54.63 -31.80
CA VAL A 5 17.67 53.27 -31.33
C VAL A 5 16.30 52.60 -31.20
N LYS A 6 16.08 51.50 -31.95
CA LYS A 6 14.90 50.64 -31.79
C LYS A 6 15.20 49.65 -30.67
N THR A 7 14.51 49.81 -29.55
CA THR A 7 14.50 48.85 -28.44
C THR A 7 13.55 47.72 -28.80
N THR A 8 14.08 46.53 -29.04
CA THR A 8 13.29 45.31 -29.28
C THR A 8 12.86 44.76 -27.92
N PHE A 9 11.56 44.84 -27.61
CA PHE A 9 10.98 44.11 -26.49
C PHE A 9 10.95 42.61 -26.84
N VAL A 10 11.74 41.81 -26.14
CA VAL A 10 11.61 40.35 -26.14
C VAL A 10 10.45 40.03 -25.19
N ALA A 11 9.27 39.76 -25.75
CA ALA A 11 8.16 39.20 -25.00
C ALA A 11 8.57 37.79 -24.53
N GLY A 12 8.82 37.66 -23.23
CA GLY A 12 9.02 36.37 -22.59
C GLY A 12 7.77 35.52 -22.78
N LEU A 13 7.88 34.48 -23.58
CA LEU A 13 6.88 33.42 -23.68
C LEU A 13 6.92 32.67 -22.35
N VAL A 14 6.05 33.03 -21.42
CA VAL A 14 5.76 32.20 -20.26
C VAL A 14 5.09 30.96 -20.82
N LEU A 15 5.84 29.86 -20.92
CA LEU A 15 5.25 28.53 -21.05
C LEU A 15 4.43 28.30 -19.77
N SER A 16 3.17 28.71 -19.79
CA SER A 16 2.14 28.10 -18.98
C SER A 16 2.05 26.66 -19.48
N ALA A 17 2.86 25.79 -18.89
CA ALA A 17 2.58 24.37 -18.83
C ALA A 17 1.27 24.25 -18.07
N SER A 18 0.17 24.32 -18.82
CA SER A 18 -1.12 23.83 -18.39
C SER A 18 -0.91 22.36 -18.14
N ILE A 19 -0.53 22.02 -16.90
CA ILE A 19 -0.67 20.67 -16.36
C ILE A 19 -2.16 20.46 -16.38
N ALA A 20 -2.67 19.93 -17.51
CA ALA A 20 -3.94 19.27 -17.52
C ALA A 20 -3.80 18.19 -16.44
N CYS A 21 -4.38 18.47 -15.27
CA CYS A 21 -4.60 17.49 -14.23
C CYS A 21 -5.56 16.47 -14.84
N SER A 22 -5.03 15.56 -15.67
CA SER A 22 -5.62 14.27 -15.88
C SER A 22 -5.89 13.72 -14.48
N LYS A 23 -7.10 13.21 -14.27
CA LYS A 23 -7.46 12.50 -13.05
C LYS A 23 -6.33 11.51 -12.81
N ALA A 24 -5.53 11.77 -11.78
CA ALA A 24 -4.51 10.82 -11.37
C ALA A 24 -5.30 9.66 -10.77
N ASP A 25 -5.66 8.70 -11.63
CA ASP A 25 -6.27 7.46 -11.19
C ASP A 25 -5.31 6.83 -10.17
N ALA A 26 -5.88 6.28 -9.10
CA ALA A 26 -5.08 5.71 -8.03
C ALA A 26 -4.19 4.60 -8.62
N ALA A 27 -2.88 4.67 -8.36
CA ALA A 27 -1.98 3.60 -8.74
C ALA A 27 -2.35 2.32 -7.97
N GLU A 28 -2.19 1.16 -8.61
CA GLU A 28 -2.46 -0.14 -7.99
C GLU A 28 -1.17 -0.97 -7.93
N VAL A 29 -0.87 -1.55 -6.77
CA VAL A 29 0.34 -2.35 -6.56
C VAL A 29 -0.06 -3.81 -6.31
N PHE A 30 0.58 -4.72 -7.02
CA PHE A 30 0.38 -6.16 -6.92
C PHE A 30 1.65 -6.81 -6.36
N TYR A 31 1.50 -7.67 -5.37
CA TYR A 31 2.63 -8.28 -4.67
C TYR A 31 2.86 -9.72 -5.14
N ALA A 32 4.12 -10.11 -5.22
CA ALA A 32 4.57 -11.45 -5.56
C ALA A 32 5.56 -11.96 -4.49
N PRO A 33 5.29 -13.11 -3.84
CA PRO A 33 6.24 -13.67 -2.88
C PRO A 33 7.50 -14.20 -3.58
N GLY A 34 8.63 -14.10 -2.88
CA GLY A 34 9.97 -14.38 -3.40
C GLY A 34 10.36 -15.84 -3.50
N PHE A 35 9.51 -16.69 -4.05
CA PHE A 35 9.79 -18.13 -4.12
C PHE A 35 10.28 -18.62 -5.48
N CYS A 36 10.17 -17.82 -6.53
CA CYS A 36 10.57 -18.21 -7.89
C CYS A 36 12.03 -17.85 -8.20
N ASP A 37 12.75 -18.73 -8.89
CA ASP A 37 14.02 -18.36 -9.51
C ASP A 37 13.76 -17.38 -10.67
N PRO A 38 14.51 -16.27 -10.80
CA PRO A 38 14.31 -15.31 -11.89
C PRO A 38 14.31 -15.92 -13.29
N LYS A 39 15.05 -17.02 -13.52
CA LYS A 39 15.08 -17.74 -14.81
C LYS A 39 13.81 -18.53 -15.10
N ALA A 40 13.09 -18.93 -14.05
CA ALA A 40 11.84 -19.66 -14.13
C ALA A 40 10.60 -18.74 -14.09
N LEU A 41 10.80 -17.46 -13.75
CA LEU A 41 9.75 -16.47 -13.61
C LEU A 41 9.44 -15.79 -14.96
N THR A 42 8.15 -15.72 -15.30
CA THR A 42 7.64 -14.87 -16.38
C THR A 42 6.43 -14.09 -15.89
N VAL A 43 6.43 -12.78 -16.09
CA VAL A 43 5.30 -11.90 -15.82
C VAL A 43 4.58 -11.62 -17.13
N PHE A 44 3.26 -11.80 -17.12
CA PHE A 44 2.36 -11.45 -18.22
C PHE A 44 1.53 -10.25 -17.80
N VAL A 45 1.53 -9.23 -18.64
CA VAL A 45 0.79 -8.00 -18.44
C VAL A 45 -0.21 -7.86 -19.57
N GLN A 46 -1.49 -7.69 -19.23
CA GLN A 46 -2.55 -7.45 -20.19
C GLN A 46 -3.16 -6.07 -19.93
N ASN A 47 -3.14 -5.20 -20.94
CA ASN A 47 -3.85 -3.94 -20.89
C ASN A 47 -5.31 -4.15 -21.33
N LYS A 48 -6.25 -3.88 -20.43
CA LYS A 48 -7.69 -3.97 -20.70
C LYS A 48 -8.28 -2.65 -21.16
N SER A 49 -7.60 -1.53 -21.01
CA SER A 49 -8.07 -0.22 -21.45
C SER A 49 -7.86 -0.05 -22.95
N ALA A 50 -8.45 1.01 -23.53
CA ALA A 50 -8.24 1.38 -24.93
C ALA A 50 -7.01 2.29 -25.11
N GLU A 51 -6.52 2.86 -24.03
CA GLU A 51 -5.41 3.81 -24.00
C GLU A 51 -4.12 3.08 -23.60
N SER A 52 -2.97 3.69 -23.90
CA SER A 52 -1.69 3.18 -23.41
C SER A 52 -1.58 3.37 -21.90
N GLU A 53 -1.09 2.34 -21.21
CA GLU A 53 -0.96 2.32 -19.75
C GLU A 53 0.49 2.19 -19.33
N LYS A 54 0.84 2.94 -18.28
CA LYS A 54 2.17 2.91 -17.66
C LYS A 54 2.20 1.90 -16.54
N TRP A 55 3.32 1.21 -16.39
CA TRP A 55 3.52 0.30 -15.27
C TRP A 55 4.99 0.13 -14.91
N TRP A 56 5.24 -0.41 -13.72
CA TRP A 56 6.57 -0.59 -13.17
C TRP A 56 6.73 -1.98 -12.57
N THR A 57 7.90 -2.59 -12.77
CA THR A 57 8.43 -3.60 -11.85
C THR A 57 9.11 -2.88 -10.69
N GLN A 58 8.95 -3.38 -9.47
CA GLN A 58 9.51 -2.77 -8.27
C GLN A 58 10.21 -3.83 -7.42
N VAL A 59 11.49 -3.61 -7.15
CA VAL A 59 12.32 -4.48 -6.33
C VAL A 59 12.85 -3.68 -5.16
N HIS A 60 12.54 -4.11 -3.95
CA HIS A 60 12.99 -3.46 -2.72
C HIS A 60 14.34 -4.04 -2.29
N GLU A 61 15.35 -3.17 -2.20
CA GLU A 61 16.71 -3.55 -1.83
C GLU A 61 17.37 -2.46 -0.97
N ASN A 62 17.86 -2.86 0.21
CA ASN A 62 18.60 -1.97 1.12
C ASN A 62 17.88 -0.64 1.43
N GLY A 63 16.54 -0.68 1.52
CA GLY A 63 15.73 0.51 1.78
C GLY A 63 15.50 1.42 0.56
N ALA A 64 15.99 1.04 -0.61
CA ALA A 64 15.67 1.68 -1.88
C ALA A 64 14.70 0.81 -2.70
N ILE A 65 14.02 1.44 -3.65
CA ILE A 65 13.21 0.76 -4.66
C ILE A 65 13.93 0.91 -5.99
N LYS A 66 14.25 -0.22 -6.62
CA LYS A 66 14.67 -0.26 -8.01
C LYS A 66 13.43 -0.46 -8.87
N GLU A 67 13.14 0.52 -9.72
CA GLU A 67 11.97 0.50 -10.60
C GLU A 67 12.38 0.26 -12.05
N GLY A 68 11.67 -0.64 -12.74
CA GLY A 68 11.75 -0.82 -14.19
C GLY A 68 10.47 -0.32 -14.85
N TYR A 69 10.53 0.83 -15.53
CA TYR A 69 9.41 1.45 -16.23
C TYR A 69 9.11 0.78 -17.56
N GLN A 70 7.83 0.57 -17.83
CA GLN A 70 7.33 0.05 -19.10
C GLN A 70 6.00 0.72 -19.46
N GLU A 71 5.69 0.74 -20.75
CA GLU A 71 4.44 1.24 -21.30
C GLU A 71 3.83 0.16 -22.19
N LEU A 72 2.51 0.01 -22.11
CA LEU A 72 1.77 -1.03 -22.80
C LEU A 72 0.58 -0.44 -23.55
N ASP A 73 0.56 -0.61 -24.86
CA ASP A 73 -0.50 -0.08 -25.72
C ASP A 73 -1.88 -0.62 -25.33
N GLY A 74 -2.92 0.15 -25.65
CA GLY A 74 -4.31 -0.24 -25.42
C GLY A 74 -4.63 -1.62 -26.01
N LYS A 75 -5.37 -2.44 -25.26
CA LYS A 75 -5.81 -3.80 -25.65
C LYS A 75 -4.67 -4.76 -26.01
N SER A 76 -3.44 -4.48 -25.61
CA SER A 76 -2.27 -5.32 -25.91
C SER A 76 -1.84 -6.17 -24.70
N GLU A 77 -0.90 -7.09 -24.96
CA GLU A 77 -0.27 -7.92 -23.94
C GLU A 77 1.25 -7.94 -24.09
N MET A 78 1.95 -8.14 -22.98
CA MET A 78 3.41 -8.19 -22.92
C MET A 78 3.87 -9.28 -21.95
N LYS A 79 5.05 -9.83 -22.23
CA LYS A 79 5.73 -10.80 -21.36
C LYS A 79 7.08 -10.22 -20.95
N VAL A 80 7.42 -10.35 -19.68
CA VAL A 80 8.69 -9.88 -19.10
C VAL A 80 9.33 -11.03 -18.33
N ALA A 81 10.58 -11.32 -18.63
CA ALA A 81 11.31 -12.39 -17.94
C ALA A 81 11.74 -11.91 -16.55
N GLY A 82 11.76 -12.81 -15.56
CA GLY A 82 12.21 -12.46 -14.22
C GLY A 82 13.63 -11.92 -14.19
N THR A 83 14.51 -12.44 -15.05
CA THR A 83 15.90 -11.98 -15.21
C THR A 83 16.04 -10.53 -15.67
N ASP A 84 14.98 -9.94 -16.23
CA ASP A 84 15.03 -8.56 -16.72
C ASP A 84 15.00 -7.54 -15.56
N PHE A 85 14.48 -7.94 -14.38
CA PHE A 85 14.32 -7.04 -13.24
C PHE A 85 14.79 -7.61 -11.90
N LEU A 86 14.93 -8.94 -11.76
CA LEU A 86 15.45 -9.60 -10.55
C LEU A 86 16.84 -10.20 -10.77
N SER A 87 17.76 -9.89 -9.85
CA SER A 87 19.09 -10.50 -9.77
C SER A 87 19.10 -11.87 -9.09
N ASP A 88 18.16 -12.10 -8.18
CA ASP A 88 18.09 -13.25 -7.29
C ASP A 88 16.64 -13.51 -6.86
N LYS A 89 16.41 -14.66 -6.24
CA LYS A 89 15.10 -15.08 -5.76
C LYS A 89 14.68 -14.23 -4.54
N ARG A 90 13.73 -13.32 -4.75
CA ARG A 90 13.16 -12.42 -3.73
C ARG A 90 11.77 -11.93 -4.10
N GLY A 91 11.05 -11.37 -3.11
CA GLY A 91 9.74 -10.78 -3.33
C GLY A 91 9.85 -9.50 -4.16
N PHE A 92 8.80 -9.19 -4.91
CA PHE A 92 8.72 -8.00 -5.74
C PHE A 92 7.28 -7.50 -5.84
N SER A 93 7.09 -6.31 -6.39
CA SER A 93 5.78 -5.80 -6.74
C SER A 93 5.71 -5.31 -8.18
N LEU A 94 4.49 -5.26 -8.70
CA LEU A 94 4.15 -4.68 -9.99
C LEU A 94 3.18 -3.53 -9.74
N LYS A 95 3.46 -2.36 -10.30
CA LYS A 95 2.64 -1.17 -10.11
C LYS A 95 2.00 -0.75 -11.43
N ALA A 96 0.68 -0.59 -11.45
CA ALA A 96 -0.05 0.02 -12.56
C ALA A 96 -0.22 1.52 -12.29
N GLY A 97 -0.09 2.34 -13.34
CA GLY A 97 -0.35 3.78 -13.26
C GLY A 97 -1.81 4.12 -13.01
N SER A 98 -2.72 3.23 -13.42
CA SER A 98 -4.16 3.39 -13.29
C SER A 98 -4.79 2.12 -12.71
N ALA A 99 -5.61 2.26 -11.67
CA ALA A 99 -6.31 1.13 -11.05
C ALA A 99 -7.20 0.38 -12.05
N ASN A 100 -7.23 -0.95 -11.95
CA ASN A 100 -8.04 -1.85 -12.80
C ASN A 100 -7.77 -1.81 -14.32
N ALA A 101 -6.85 -1.00 -14.81
CA ALA A 101 -6.53 -0.90 -16.23
C ALA A 101 -5.69 -2.10 -16.72
N LEU A 102 -4.76 -2.56 -15.87
CA LEU A 102 -3.88 -3.70 -16.15
C LEU A 102 -4.32 -4.95 -15.40
N ARG A 103 -4.04 -6.11 -16.00
CA ARG A 103 -4.07 -7.41 -15.33
C ARG A 103 -2.68 -8.00 -15.36
N PHE A 104 -2.17 -8.34 -14.18
CA PHE A 104 -0.93 -9.05 -14.02
C PHE A 104 -1.17 -10.52 -13.68
N THR A 105 -0.45 -11.40 -14.35
CA THR A 105 -0.32 -12.81 -13.95
C THR A 105 1.14 -13.19 -14.05
N ALA A 106 1.65 -14.02 -13.15
CA ALA A 106 3.00 -14.54 -13.27
C ALA A 106 2.96 -16.06 -13.44
N THR A 107 4.06 -16.64 -13.91
CA THR A 107 4.30 -18.08 -13.88
C THR A 107 5.67 -18.37 -13.30
N CYS A 108 5.78 -19.43 -12.51
CA CYS A 108 7.04 -19.98 -12.03
C CYS A 108 7.12 -21.45 -12.45
N ASP A 109 8.09 -21.84 -13.29
CA ASP A 109 8.21 -23.23 -13.78
C ASP A 109 6.89 -23.78 -14.36
N SER A 110 6.16 -22.94 -15.11
CA SER A 110 4.80 -23.21 -15.66
C SER A 110 3.65 -23.20 -14.64
N GLN A 111 3.93 -23.11 -13.34
CA GLN A 111 2.90 -22.91 -12.33
C GLN A 111 2.40 -21.46 -12.36
N LYS A 112 1.09 -21.25 -12.52
CA LYS A 112 0.49 -19.91 -12.55
C LYS A 112 0.46 -19.31 -11.14
N LEU A 113 0.88 -18.05 -11.04
CA LEU A 113 0.89 -17.24 -9.83
C LEU A 113 -0.17 -16.14 -9.93
N LEU A 114 -1.12 -16.15 -9.00
CA LEU A 114 -2.09 -15.08 -8.84
C LEU A 114 -1.47 -13.97 -7.99
N LEU A 115 -1.19 -12.84 -8.65
CA LEU A 115 -0.75 -11.64 -7.97
C LEU A 115 -1.97 -10.90 -7.44
N SER A 116 -1.85 -10.32 -6.24
CA SER A 116 -2.95 -9.56 -5.63
C SER A 116 -2.44 -8.27 -5.01
N SER A 117 -3.32 -7.29 -4.90
CA SER A 117 -3.10 -6.03 -4.19
C SER A 117 -3.47 -6.09 -2.70
N THR A 118 -3.69 -7.29 -2.15
CA THR A 118 -4.09 -7.45 -0.74
C THR A 118 -2.91 -7.17 0.18
N THR A 119 -3.12 -6.24 1.12
CA THR A 119 -2.17 -5.91 2.20
C THR A 119 -2.73 -6.21 3.59
N SER A 120 -3.87 -6.92 3.63
CA SER A 120 -4.66 -7.06 4.83
C SER A 120 -3.89 -7.73 5.97
N PRO A 121 -4.03 -7.21 7.20
CA PRO A 121 -3.49 -7.85 8.40
C PRO A 121 -4.28 -9.10 8.81
N GLN A 122 -5.38 -9.44 8.13
CA GLN A 122 -6.16 -10.64 8.38
C GLN A 122 -6.70 -11.23 7.07
N VAL A 123 -6.25 -12.43 6.73
CA VAL A 123 -6.60 -13.12 5.49
C VAL A 123 -7.09 -14.52 5.80
N THR A 124 -8.18 -14.91 5.14
CA THR A 124 -8.74 -16.26 5.22
C THR A 124 -8.65 -16.96 3.87
N HIS A 125 -8.13 -18.17 3.86
CA HIS A 125 -8.07 -19.05 2.68
C HIS A 125 -8.98 -20.25 2.91
N TYR A 126 -9.98 -20.42 2.05
CA TYR A 126 -10.84 -21.60 2.05
C TYR A 126 -10.27 -22.67 1.13
N LEU A 127 -10.35 -23.91 1.58
CA LEU A 127 -9.75 -25.07 0.94
C LEU A 127 -10.82 -26.11 0.59
N PRO A 128 -10.70 -26.83 -0.54
CA PRO A 128 -11.60 -27.93 -0.84
C PRO A 128 -11.42 -29.08 0.16
N MET A 129 -12.44 -29.94 0.25
CA MET A 129 -12.42 -31.08 1.15
C MET A 129 -11.30 -32.08 0.81
N GLY A 130 -10.83 -32.81 1.82
CA GLY A 130 -9.88 -33.92 1.65
C GLY A 130 -8.41 -33.53 1.67
N LEU A 131 -8.08 -32.27 1.97
CA LEU A 131 -6.70 -31.81 2.07
C LEU A 131 -6.15 -31.97 3.49
N SER A 132 -4.95 -32.53 3.61
CA SER A 132 -4.15 -32.55 4.84
C SER A 132 -2.77 -31.92 4.67
N SER A 133 -2.45 -31.44 3.46
CA SER A 133 -1.18 -30.77 3.17
C SER A 133 -1.42 -29.56 2.27
N VAL A 134 -0.78 -28.45 2.61
CA VAL A 134 -0.76 -27.22 1.80
C VAL A 134 0.65 -26.65 1.69
N LYS A 135 0.90 -25.87 0.64
CA LYS A 135 2.06 -24.99 0.54
C LYS A 135 1.58 -23.55 0.79
N LEU A 136 2.26 -22.83 1.67
CA LEU A 136 1.96 -21.44 2.00
C LEU A 136 3.20 -20.59 1.72
N SER A 137 2.99 -19.45 1.09
CA SER A 137 3.96 -18.38 0.94
C SER A 137 3.44 -17.14 1.64
N VAL A 138 4.23 -16.56 2.55
CA VAL A 138 3.89 -15.32 3.26
C VAL A 138 4.99 -14.30 3.04
N LEU A 139 4.60 -13.12 2.59
CA LEU A 139 5.46 -11.98 2.29
C LEU A 139 5.22 -10.87 3.31
N ASN A 140 6.28 -10.45 4.00
CA ASN A 140 6.23 -9.31 4.91
C ASN A 140 6.18 -7.99 4.12
N LEU A 141 5.07 -7.26 4.22
CA LEU A 141 4.91 -5.94 3.61
C LEU A 141 5.13 -4.81 4.62
N TYR A 142 5.42 -5.15 5.89
CA TYR A 142 5.77 -4.18 6.90
C TYR A 142 7.24 -3.80 6.78
N MET A 143 7.55 -2.51 6.96
CA MET A 143 8.91 -2.00 6.78
C MET A 143 9.92 -2.59 7.78
N ASN A 144 9.45 -3.04 8.95
CA ASN A 144 10.27 -3.62 10.03
C ASN A 144 9.97 -5.12 10.22
N SER A 145 10.48 -5.68 11.32
CA SER A 145 10.13 -7.03 11.76
C SER A 145 8.64 -7.14 12.06
N SER A 146 8.06 -8.29 11.73
CA SER A 146 6.65 -8.58 11.97
C SER A 146 6.47 -10.06 12.31
N GLU A 147 5.32 -10.37 12.89
CA GLU A 147 4.92 -11.74 13.15
C GLU A 147 3.58 -12.00 12.46
N VAL A 148 3.46 -13.18 11.84
CA VAL A 148 2.21 -13.64 11.24
C VAL A 148 1.82 -14.95 11.90
N THR A 149 0.66 -14.97 12.53
CA THR A 149 0.06 -16.16 13.12
C THR A 149 -0.85 -16.84 12.10
N LEU A 150 -0.63 -18.13 11.91
CA LEU A 150 -1.36 -19.00 11.01
C LEU A 150 -2.18 -19.99 11.84
N LYS A 151 -3.46 -20.13 11.54
CA LYS A 151 -4.37 -21.06 12.21
C LYS A 151 -5.10 -21.92 11.18
N ALA A 152 -5.00 -23.24 11.32
CA ALA A 152 -5.69 -24.19 10.46
C ALA A 152 -6.95 -24.71 11.15
N PHE A 153 -8.08 -24.74 10.45
CA PHE A 153 -9.37 -25.18 10.97
C PHE A 153 -9.95 -26.30 10.11
N ASP A 154 -10.67 -27.22 10.76
CA ASP A 154 -11.42 -28.26 10.06
C ASP A 154 -12.81 -27.76 9.60
N LEU A 155 -13.58 -28.64 8.95
CA LEU A 155 -14.94 -28.33 8.46
C LEU A 155 -15.92 -27.91 9.56
N SER A 156 -15.68 -28.31 10.82
CA SER A 156 -16.51 -27.93 11.97
C SER A 156 -16.07 -26.63 12.63
N GLY A 157 -14.99 -26.00 12.13
CA GLY A 157 -14.41 -24.79 12.70
C GLY A 157 -13.54 -25.05 13.93
N LEU A 158 -13.16 -26.30 14.20
CA LEU A 158 -12.22 -26.62 15.28
C LEU A 158 -10.79 -26.33 14.82
N LEU A 159 -10.04 -25.65 15.69
CA LEU A 159 -8.61 -25.40 15.49
C LEU A 159 -7.85 -26.74 15.46
N ILE A 160 -7.13 -26.98 14.37
CA ILE A 160 -6.29 -28.16 14.17
C ILE A 160 -4.88 -27.89 14.71
N GLU A 161 -4.27 -26.81 14.23
CA GLU A 161 -2.88 -26.43 14.55
C GLU A 161 -2.69 -24.92 14.36
N GLU A 162 -1.73 -24.35 15.08
CA GLU A 162 -1.33 -22.94 15.01
C GLU A 162 0.19 -22.83 14.82
N LYS A 163 0.65 -21.89 13.98
CA LYS A 163 2.06 -21.58 13.74
C LYS A 163 2.30 -20.08 13.71
N THR A 164 3.48 -19.65 14.15
CA THR A 164 3.90 -18.26 14.02
C THR A 164 5.12 -18.17 13.12
N LEU A 165 5.07 -17.26 12.14
CA LEU A 165 6.17 -16.90 11.27
C LEU A 165 6.77 -15.58 11.77
N HIS A 166 8.09 -15.52 11.88
CA HIS A 166 8.81 -14.33 12.33
C HIS A 166 9.62 -13.74 11.18
N PHE A 167 9.30 -12.52 10.78
CA PHE A 167 10.01 -11.80 9.73
C PHE A 167 10.92 -10.75 10.35
N THR A 168 12.10 -10.60 9.77
CA THR A 168 13.13 -9.66 10.23
C THR A 168 13.24 -8.44 9.34
N LYS A 169 12.80 -8.54 8.08
CA LYS A 169 13.01 -7.50 7.06
C LYS A 169 11.77 -7.30 6.18
N HIS A 170 11.66 -6.09 5.64
CA HIS A 170 10.70 -5.76 4.59
C HIS A 170 10.93 -6.65 3.35
N TYR A 171 9.86 -7.12 2.72
CA TYR A 171 9.87 -8.05 1.58
C TYR A 171 10.50 -9.43 1.84
N GLU A 172 10.77 -9.79 3.10
CA GLU A 172 11.14 -11.16 3.45
C GLU A 172 9.96 -12.10 3.15
N THR A 173 10.24 -13.22 2.47
CA THR A 173 9.24 -14.25 2.16
C THR A 173 9.57 -15.54 2.90
N GLN A 174 8.58 -16.12 3.57
CA GLN A 174 8.68 -17.46 4.14
C GLN A 174 7.75 -18.41 3.40
N ASN A 175 8.34 -19.54 2.99
CA ASN A 175 7.64 -20.60 2.29
C ASN A 175 7.63 -21.83 3.18
N LEU A 176 6.46 -22.43 3.37
CA LEU A 176 6.31 -23.63 4.18
C LEU A 176 5.37 -24.63 3.53
N LYS A 177 5.72 -25.91 3.66
CA LYS A 177 4.80 -27.01 3.43
C LYS A 177 4.21 -27.42 4.77
N TRP A 178 2.91 -27.21 4.96
CA TRP A 178 2.21 -27.55 6.18
C TRP A 178 1.48 -28.88 6.01
N ASN A 179 2.01 -29.94 6.63
CA ASN A 179 1.31 -31.21 6.75
C ASN A 179 0.55 -31.21 8.08
N LEU A 180 -0.76 -31.35 8.02
CA LEU A 180 -1.69 -31.31 9.15
C LEU A 180 -2.11 -32.73 9.52
N ASN A 181 -2.34 -32.97 10.80
CA ASN A 181 -2.79 -34.28 11.31
C ASN A 181 -4.27 -34.58 11.04
N ARG A 182 -5.02 -33.62 10.49
CA ARG A 182 -6.44 -33.70 10.16
C ARG A 182 -6.72 -33.00 8.83
N LEU A 183 -7.91 -33.28 8.27
CA LEU A 183 -8.38 -32.59 7.08
C LEU A 183 -8.66 -31.11 7.38
N VAL A 184 -8.09 -30.22 6.58
CA VAL A 184 -8.22 -28.78 6.71
C VAL A 184 -9.28 -28.25 5.73
N ALA A 185 -10.11 -27.34 6.23
CA ALA A 185 -11.11 -26.64 5.42
C ALA A 185 -10.76 -25.16 5.23
N ARG A 186 -10.00 -24.59 6.17
CA ARG A 186 -9.69 -23.17 6.18
C ARG A 186 -8.37 -22.90 6.89
N ILE A 187 -7.61 -21.93 6.37
CA ILE A 187 -6.43 -21.38 7.04
C ILE A 187 -6.61 -19.87 7.18
N GLU A 188 -6.42 -19.37 8.40
CA GLU A 188 -6.43 -17.96 8.71
C GLU A 188 -5.00 -17.49 8.98
N ALA A 189 -4.59 -16.43 8.30
CA ALA A 189 -3.35 -15.71 8.56
C ALA A 189 -3.69 -14.36 9.20
N SER A 190 -2.98 -13.99 10.27
CA SER A 190 -3.25 -12.75 11.02
C SER A 190 -1.98 -12.11 11.55
N SER A 191 -1.96 -10.78 11.59
CA SER A 191 -0.90 -9.96 12.14
C SER A 191 -1.48 -8.63 12.64
N PHE A 192 -0.68 -7.86 13.39
CA PHE A 192 -0.95 -6.44 13.62
C PHE A 192 -0.53 -5.57 12.44
N GLN A 193 0.29 -6.11 11.55
CA GLN A 193 0.88 -5.37 10.43
C GLN A 193 0.43 -5.95 9.09
N ARG A 194 0.74 -5.23 8.02
CA ARG A 194 0.45 -5.65 6.64
C ARG A 194 1.34 -6.81 6.20
N PHE A 195 0.73 -7.78 5.54
CA PHE A 195 1.43 -8.87 4.87
C PHE A 195 0.63 -9.29 3.63
N HIS A 196 1.26 -10.13 2.82
CA HIS A 196 0.60 -10.83 1.72
C HIS A 196 0.75 -12.34 1.92
N SER A 197 -0.29 -13.12 1.66
CA SER A 197 -0.27 -14.58 1.80
C SER A 197 -0.89 -15.28 0.60
N GLU A 198 -0.29 -16.41 0.25
CA GLU A 198 -0.71 -17.28 -0.84
C GLU A 198 -0.75 -18.73 -0.36
N ILE A 199 -1.83 -19.46 -0.66
CA ILE A 199 -1.91 -20.91 -0.40
C ILE A 199 -2.09 -21.66 -1.70
N ILE A 200 -1.22 -22.64 -1.90
CA ILE A 200 -1.23 -23.61 -2.98
C ILE A 200 -1.58 -24.99 -2.42
N TYR A 201 -2.47 -25.73 -3.08
CA TYR A 201 -2.94 -27.04 -2.65
C TYR A 201 -3.18 -28.02 -3.79
N GLY A 202 -3.24 -29.31 -3.44
CA GLY A 202 -3.47 -30.41 -4.37
C GLY A 202 -2.32 -30.69 -5.34
N ASP A 203 -2.44 -31.77 -6.10
CA ASP A 203 -1.40 -32.18 -7.07
C ASP A 203 -1.32 -31.25 -8.29
N GLU A 204 -2.42 -30.58 -8.61
CA GLU A 204 -2.51 -29.57 -9.67
C GLU A 204 -2.05 -28.17 -9.20
N GLU A 205 -1.55 -28.05 -7.98
CA GLU A 205 -1.03 -26.80 -7.39
C GLU A 205 -1.96 -25.59 -7.55
N LYS A 206 -3.25 -25.81 -7.23
CA LYS A 206 -4.28 -24.78 -7.26
C LYS A 206 -4.06 -23.75 -6.16
N GLN A 207 -4.36 -22.49 -6.46
CA GLN A 207 -4.34 -21.41 -5.47
C GLN A 207 -5.69 -21.22 -4.78
N SER A 208 -5.66 -20.95 -3.48
CA SER A 208 -6.82 -20.50 -2.73
C SER A 208 -6.90 -18.97 -2.78
N PRO A 209 -8.00 -18.39 -3.28
CA PRO A 209 -8.15 -16.94 -3.32
C PRO A 209 -8.19 -16.38 -1.89
N PRO A 210 -7.41 -15.31 -1.59
CA PRO A 210 -7.42 -14.69 -0.27
C PRO A 210 -8.74 -13.95 -0.05
N LEU A 211 -9.42 -14.23 1.07
CA LEU A 211 -10.53 -13.44 1.56
C LEU A 211 -10.03 -12.49 2.65
N VAL A 212 -9.99 -11.20 2.32
CA VAL A 212 -9.72 -10.10 3.26
C VAL A 212 -10.81 -10.06 4.34
N MET A 213 -10.38 -10.05 5.59
CA MET A 213 -11.26 -10.01 6.76
C MET A 213 -11.45 -8.58 7.29
N ASN A 214 -12.09 -8.47 8.46
CA ASN A 214 -12.26 -7.19 9.16
C ASN A 214 -10.91 -6.51 9.40
N PRO A 215 -10.87 -5.16 9.44
CA PRO A 215 -9.67 -4.44 9.80
C PRO A 215 -9.15 -4.90 11.17
N VAL A 216 -7.82 -4.95 11.31
CA VAL A 216 -7.21 -5.25 12.61
C VAL A 216 -7.56 -4.16 13.63
N ARG A 217 -7.85 -4.57 14.86
CA ARG A 217 -8.03 -3.65 15.98
C ARG A 217 -6.67 -3.18 16.47
N LEU A 218 -6.46 -1.87 16.45
CA LEU A 218 -5.22 -1.23 16.92
C LEU A 218 -5.53 -0.45 18.20
N PRO A 219 -4.61 -0.36 19.16
CA PRO A 219 -4.85 0.39 20.38
C PRO A 219 -4.87 1.89 20.07
N ALA A 220 -5.93 2.58 20.51
CA ALA A 220 -6.04 4.03 20.45
C ALA A 220 -5.85 4.61 21.85
N ASP A 221 -5.03 5.65 21.96
CA ASP A 221 -4.79 6.43 23.16
C ASP A 221 -5.96 7.40 23.39
N ILE A 222 -6.69 7.20 24.49
CA ILE A 222 -7.85 8.01 24.87
C ILE A 222 -7.50 9.44 25.28
N SER A 223 -6.22 9.73 25.57
CA SER A 223 -5.75 11.08 25.89
C SER A 223 -5.60 11.95 24.64
N LYS A 224 -5.50 11.34 23.45
CA LYS A 224 -5.36 12.04 22.18
C LYS A 224 -6.71 12.33 21.53
N LYS A 225 -6.72 13.33 20.65
CA LYS A 225 -7.79 13.58 19.67
C LYS A 225 -7.31 13.20 18.29
N TYR A 226 -8.16 12.50 17.56
CA TYR A 226 -7.80 11.94 16.28
C TYR A 226 -8.52 12.65 15.16
N PHE A 227 -7.81 12.89 14.07
CA PHE A 227 -8.38 13.55 12.90
C PHE A 227 -8.04 12.75 11.66
N LEU A 228 -9.07 12.48 10.86
CA LEU A 228 -8.94 11.87 9.55
C LEU A 228 -8.48 12.94 8.57
N ILE A 229 -7.39 12.65 7.88
CA ILE A 229 -6.86 13.45 6.79
C ILE A 229 -7.12 12.72 5.48
N SER A 230 -7.82 13.36 4.56
CA SER A 230 -8.12 12.79 3.24
C SER A 230 -8.30 13.90 2.21
N THR A 231 -8.48 13.50 0.96
CA THR A 231 -8.89 14.40 -0.12
C THR A 231 -10.38 14.72 0.00
N LYS A 232 -10.82 15.81 -0.64
CA LYS A 232 -12.26 16.18 -0.68
C LYS A 232 -13.12 15.12 -1.35
N THR A 233 -12.56 14.44 -2.34
CA THR A 233 -13.24 13.40 -3.10
C THR A 233 -12.77 12.05 -2.58
N PRO A 234 -13.60 11.28 -1.86
CA PRO A 234 -13.16 10.06 -1.19
C PRO A 234 -12.55 8.96 -2.07
N SER A 235 -12.68 9.08 -3.40
CA SER A 235 -12.11 8.14 -4.37
C SER A 235 -10.67 8.45 -4.76
N GLU A 236 -10.07 9.54 -4.27
CA GLU A 236 -8.75 10.00 -4.71
C GLU A 236 -7.70 9.76 -3.61
N ASN A 237 -6.84 8.76 -3.82
CA ASN A 237 -5.48 8.63 -3.25
C ASN A 237 -5.32 8.29 -1.76
N GLY A 238 -6.38 7.86 -1.08
CA GLY A 238 -6.29 7.31 0.27
C GLY A 238 -6.42 8.33 1.39
N SER A 239 -6.05 7.93 2.59
CA SER A 239 -6.25 8.72 3.81
C SER A 239 -5.26 8.32 4.88
N PHE A 240 -5.03 9.20 5.85
CA PHE A 240 -4.19 8.93 7.01
C PHE A 240 -4.77 9.60 8.26
N VAL A 241 -4.25 9.24 9.43
CA VAL A 241 -4.73 9.79 10.71
C VAL A 241 -3.62 10.56 11.41
N ILE A 242 -3.99 11.70 11.98
CA ILE A 242 -3.15 12.43 12.93
C ILE A 242 -3.72 12.32 14.35
N ALA A 243 -2.84 12.27 15.33
CA ALA A 243 -3.16 12.28 16.75
C ALA A 243 -2.64 13.59 17.36
N LEU A 244 -3.53 14.35 18.00
CA LEU A 244 -3.24 15.66 18.58
C LEU A 244 -3.56 15.65 20.08
N ASP A 245 -2.77 16.36 20.87
CA ASP A 245 -3.00 16.62 22.30
C ASP A 245 -2.96 18.12 22.65
N ASP A 246 -2.31 18.93 21.83
CA ASP A 246 -2.33 20.38 21.98
C ASP A 246 -3.71 20.99 21.68
N ALA A 247 -4.22 21.80 22.62
CA ALA A 247 -5.56 22.35 22.58
C ALA A 247 -5.77 23.35 21.43
N GLU A 248 -4.75 24.14 21.08
CA GLU A 248 -4.83 25.13 20.00
C GLU A 248 -4.81 24.47 18.62
N THR A 249 -3.97 23.46 18.46
CA THR A 249 -3.88 22.63 17.25
C THR A 249 -5.18 21.84 17.04
N ILE A 250 -5.77 21.29 18.11
CA ILE A 250 -7.09 20.64 18.09
C ILE A 250 -8.19 21.64 17.69
N ALA A 251 -8.18 22.85 18.26
CA ALA A 251 -9.16 23.88 17.90
C ALA A 251 -9.05 24.26 16.42
N THR A 252 -7.84 24.40 15.90
CA THR A 252 -7.57 24.69 14.48
C THR A 252 -8.05 23.57 13.56
N ALA A 253 -7.82 22.30 13.91
CA ALA A 253 -8.32 21.16 13.14
C ALA A 253 -9.85 21.11 13.10
N ARG A 254 -10.51 21.37 14.25
CA ARG A 254 -11.97 21.46 14.34
C ARG A 254 -12.55 22.62 13.54
N GLU A 255 -11.86 23.75 13.51
CA GLU A 255 -12.31 24.91 12.74
C GLU A 255 -12.28 24.62 11.24
N GLN A 256 -11.25 23.94 10.72
CA GLN A 256 -11.21 23.51 9.32
C GLN A 256 -12.35 22.56 8.95
N ILE A 257 -12.79 21.70 9.88
CA ILE A 257 -13.96 20.84 9.66
C ILE A 257 -15.25 21.66 9.57
N ARG A 258 -15.41 22.65 10.47
CA ARG A 258 -16.60 23.51 10.50
C ARG A 258 -16.65 24.49 9.32
N ARG A 259 -15.48 24.92 8.86
CA ARG A 259 -15.28 25.92 7.82
C ARG A 259 -14.33 25.39 6.74
N PRO A 260 -14.82 24.51 5.84
CA PRO A 260 -13.99 23.91 4.79
C PRO A 260 -13.36 24.92 3.81
N GLU A 261 -13.83 26.17 3.78
CA GLU A 261 -13.21 27.25 3.03
C GLU A 261 -11.88 27.74 3.63
N LEU A 262 -11.60 27.39 4.89
CA LEU A 262 -10.35 27.70 5.60
C LEU A 262 -9.36 26.54 5.62
N GLU A 263 -9.58 25.54 4.76
CA GLU A 263 -8.77 24.34 4.73
C GLU A 263 -7.28 24.64 4.55
N LYS A 264 -6.44 23.93 5.30
CA LYS A 264 -4.99 24.09 5.27
C LYS A 264 -4.31 22.77 4.96
N ILE A 265 -3.12 22.86 4.41
CA ILE A 265 -2.20 21.74 4.25
C ILE A 265 -1.70 21.35 5.64
N VAL A 266 -1.82 20.07 5.98
CA VAL A 266 -1.21 19.52 7.21
C VAL A 266 0.27 19.30 6.93
N VAL A 267 1.13 20.05 7.61
CA VAL A 267 2.58 19.86 7.56
C VAL A 267 2.98 19.08 8.81
N ALA A 268 3.53 17.89 8.62
CA ALA A 268 3.76 16.94 9.69
C ALA A 268 5.06 16.16 9.53
N ARG A 269 5.57 15.64 10.65
CA ARG A 269 6.65 14.66 10.70
C ARG A 269 6.10 13.26 10.85
N ILE A 270 6.76 12.31 10.20
CA ILE A 270 6.45 10.89 10.27
C ILE A 270 7.65 10.11 10.79
N ALA A 271 7.36 8.97 11.42
CA ALA A 271 8.36 7.98 11.80
C ALA A 271 7.89 6.58 11.41
N LEU A 272 8.84 5.64 11.41
CA LEU A 272 8.50 4.22 11.37
C LEU A 272 7.67 3.88 12.61
N ASN A 273 6.61 3.09 12.42
CA ASN A 273 5.84 2.58 13.54
C ASN A 273 6.73 1.69 14.43
N THR A 274 6.81 2.02 15.72
CA THR A 274 7.46 1.20 16.76
C THR A 274 6.45 0.32 17.50
N GLY A 275 5.22 0.21 17.00
CA GLY A 275 4.13 -0.57 17.60
C GLY A 275 2.93 -0.71 16.65
N PRO A 276 1.77 -1.16 17.14
CA PRO A 276 0.53 -1.22 16.35
C PRO A 276 0.07 0.21 16.03
N GLY A 277 0.52 0.75 14.89
CA GLY A 277 0.27 2.13 14.49
C GLY A 277 -1.17 2.36 14.09
N ILE A 278 -1.81 3.39 14.65
CA ILE A 278 -3.21 3.76 14.35
C ILE A 278 -3.46 4.16 12.89
N ASN A 279 -2.39 4.50 12.17
CA ASN A 279 -2.45 5.13 10.87
C ASN A 279 -2.78 4.10 9.78
N ARG A 280 -3.83 4.35 9.01
CA ARG A 280 -4.31 3.46 7.96
C ARG A 280 -5.14 4.25 6.95
N ASN A 281 -5.31 3.68 5.78
CA ASN A 281 -6.28 4.18 4.82
C ASN A 281 -7.71 3.73 5.19
N PHE A 282 -8.54 4.64 5.69
CA PHE A 282 -9.94 4.37 6.04
C PHE A 282 -10.83 4.11 4.83
N GLN A 283 -10.39 4.49 3.63
CA GLN A 283 -11.10 4.24 2.37
C GLN A 283 -10.68 2.91 1.72
N ALA A 284 -9.54 2.33 2.13
CA ALA A 284 -9.11 1.05 1.60
C ALA A 284 -10.07 -0.07 2.02
N ARG A 285 -10.19 -1.09 1.16
CA ARG A 285 -11.01 -2.26 1.44
C ARG A 285 -10.53 -3.01 2.68
N ASP A 286 -9.22 -3.24 2.78
CA ASP A 286 -8.58 -4.00 3.86
C ASP A 286 -8.18 -3.14 5.07
N LYS A 287 -8.10 -1.82 4.89
CA LYS A 287 -7.70 -0.84 5.92
C LYS A 287 -6.44 -1.28 6.67
N ALA A 288 -5.49 -1.82 5.91
CA ALA A 288 -4.22 -2.26 6.47
C ALA A 288 -3.48 -1.06 7.10
N PRO A 289 -2.90 -1.21 8.30
CA PRO A 289 -2.13 -0.14 8.91
C PRO A 289 -0.91 0.17 8.06
N TYR A 290 -0.57 1.45 7.93
CA TYR A 290 0.68 1.88 7.32
C TYR A 290 1.87 1.48 8.19
N SER A 291 3.05 1.38 7.58
CA SER A 291 4.31 1.14 8.27
C SER A 291 4.84 2.38 9.00
N TRP A 292 4.13 3.51 8.90
CA TRP A 292 4.47 4.80 9.49
C TRP A 292 3.30 5.46 10.20
N ASN A 293 3.63 6.37 11.13
CA ASN A 293 2.67 7.26 11.80
C ASN A 293 3.15 8.71 11.73
N VAL A 294 2.20 9.63 11.84
CA VAL A 294 2.51 11.03 12.17
C VAL A 294 2.95 11.09 13.64
N THR A 295 4.11 11.69 13.89
CA THR A 295 4.63 11.93 15.24
C THR A 295 4.29 13.33 15.71
N ASP A 296 4.38 14.31 14.82
CA ASP A 296 4.22 15.72 15.13
C ASP A 296 3.54 16.45 13.98
N VAL A 297 2.68 17.42 14.32
CA VAL A 297 2.09 18.35 13.35
C VAL A 297 2.78 19.70 13.55
N ASP A 298 3.62 20.09 12.60
CA ASP A 298 4.38 21.33 12.67
C ASP A 298 3.46 22.55 12.47
N ALA A 299 2.52 22.46 11.52
CA ALA A 299 1.64 23.56 11.15
C ALA A 299 0.44 23.12 10.29
N PHE A 300 -0.58 23.98 10.28
CA PHE A 300 -1.63 24.02 9.26
C PHE A 300 -1.36 25.21 8.33
N GLY A 301 -0.78 24.96 7.16
CA GLY A 301 -0.28 26.00 6.25
C GLY A 301 -1.11 26.20 4.98
N ASP A 302 -1.07 27.41 4.42
CA ASP A 302 -1.61 27.70 3.07
C ASP A 302 -0.70 27.18 1.95
N PHE A 303 0.61 27.17 2.22
CA PHE A 303 1.64 26.73 1.29
C PHE A 303 2.58 25.77 2.02
N ALA A 304 3.11 24.83 1.27
CA ALA A 304 4.16 23.94 1.73
C ALA A 304 5.16 23.67 0.59
N HIS A 305 6.33 23.18 0.94
CA HIS A 305 7.36 22.91 -0.06
C HIS A 305 6.96 21.71 -0.95
N ILE A 306 7.33 21.73 -2.22
CA ILE A 306 6.97 20.64 -3.16
C ILE A 306 7.58 19.29 -2.75
N ASP A 307 8.74 19.29 -2.10
CA ASP A 307 9.45 18.07 -1.68
C ASP A 307 8.69 17.23 -0.62
N CYS A 308 7.71 17.81 0.07
CA CYS A 308 6.86 17.08 1.01
C CYS A 308 5.46 16.77 0.47
N ASP A 309 5.15 17.18 -0.77
CA ASP A 309 3.91 16.79 -1.44
C ASP A 309 3.93 15.31 -1.85
N GLY A 310 2.75 14.75 -2.12
CA GLY A 310 2.57 13.33 -2.46
C GLY A 310 1.23 12.77 -1.98
N ASN A 311 1.25 11.50 -1.58
CA ASN A 311 0.10 10.82 -1.00
C ASN A 311 0.55 9.74 0.01
N PRO A 312 -0.35 9.27 0.90
CA PRO A 312 -0.04 8.26 1.91
C PRO A 312 0.52 6.95 1.36
N ASP A 313 0.00 6.46 0.22
CA ASP A 313 0.42 5.18 -0.37
C ASP A 313 1.83 5.28 -0.98
N LEU A 314 2.17 6.43 -1.57
CA LEU A 314 3.52 6.71 -2.07
C LEU A 314 4.54 6.83 -0.92
N VAL A 315 4.13 7.42 0.21
CA VAL A 315 4.97 7.44 1.41
C VAL A 315 5.19 6.04 1.95
N GLU A 316 4.16 5.20 1.98
CA GLU A 316 4.32 3.81 2.39
C GLU A 316 5.29 3.04 1.49
N GLU A 317 5.12 3.19 0.17
CA GLU A 317 5.98 2.56 -0.83
C GLU A 317 7.45 2.98 -0.64
N ARG A 318 7.71 4.28 -0.50
CA ARG A 318 9.04 4.89 -0.42
C ARG A 318 9.42 5.31 1.01
N LEU A 319 8.92 4.59 2.01
CA LEU A 319 8.98 5.04 3.39
C LEU A 319 10.41 5.28 3.89
N GLN A 320 11.31 4.33 3.65
CA GLN A 320 12.69 4.46 4.09
C GLN A 320 13.39 5.67 3.48
N GLN A 321 13.22 5.87 2.16
CA GLN A 321 13.73 7.06 1.49
C GLN A 321 13.14 8.31 2.13
N LYS A 322 11.83 8.34 2.38
CA LYS A 322 11.16 9.50 2.96
C LYS A 322 11.65 9.83 4.36
N ILE A 323 11.90 8.82 5.19
CA ILE A 323 12.49 8.98 6.53
C ILE A 323 13.92 9.50 6.43
N ASN A 324 14.73 8.98 5.51
CA ASN A 324 16.10 9.44 5.29
C ASN A 324 16.17 10.91 4.81
N GLU A 325 15.14 11.37 4.09
CA GLU A 325 14.95 12.76 3.65
C GLU A 325 14.39 13.68 4.76
N GLY A 326 14.30 13.20 6.00
CA GLY A 326 13.85 13.96 7.18
C GLY A 326 12.40 13.72 7.58
N GLY A 327 11.68 12.82 6.89
CA GLY A 327 10.38 12.31 7.32
C GLY A 327 9.29 13.37 7.36
N ARG A 328 9.30 14.35 6.45
CA ARG A 328 8.28 15.42 6.44
C ARG A 328 7.25 15.22 5.32
N ILE A 329 5.97 15.31 5.68
CA ILE A 329 4.84 15.23 4.74
C ILE A 329 4.06 16.56 4.73
N CYS A 330 3.52 16.91 3.57
CA CYS A 330 2.67 18.07 3.38
C CYS A 330 1.79 17.90 2.14
N PHE A 331 0.96 16.87 2.09
CA PHE A 331 0.24 16.54 0.86
C PHE A 331 -0.76 17.66 0.47
N TRP A 332 -0.53 18.31 -0.68
CA TRP A 332 -1.22 19.54 -1.09
C TRP A 332 -2.71 19.35 -1.35
N ARG A 333 -3.18 18.12 -1.57
CA ARG A 333 -4.60 17.79 -1.80
C ARG A 333 -5.35 17.29 -0.56
N TYR A 334 -4.65 17.16 0.57
CA TYR A 334 -5.17 16.51 1.78
C TYR A 334 -5.51 17.53 2.85
N ARG A 335 -6.66 17.35 3.49
CA ARG A 335 -7.20 18.26 4.51
C ARG A 335 -7.78 17.48 5.67
N VAL A 336 -7.98 18.17 6.78
CA VAL A 336 -8.75 17.65 7.91
C VAL A 336 -10.21 17.51 7.48
N VAL A 337 -10.72 16.29 7.42
CA VAL A 337 -12.11 16.03 6.97
C VAL A 337 -13.06 15.67 8.11
N ARG A 338 -12.53 15.10 9.19
CA ARG A 338 -13.36 14.57 10.29
C ARG A 338 -12.54 14.38 11.58
N GLU A 339 -13.16 14.63 12.72
CA GLU A 339 -12.66 14.18 14.03
C GLU A 339 -13.13 12.74 14.28
N LEU A 340 -12.23 11.86 14.71
CA LEU A 340 -12.48 10.45 14.95
C LEU A 340 -12.53 10.15 16.45
N THR A 341 -13.45 9.26 16.82
CA THR A 341 -13.47 8.65 18.16
C THR A 341 -12.35 7.61 18.30
N PRO A 342 -11.87 7.33 19.53
CA PRO A 342 -10.91 6.24 19.76
C PRO A 342 -11.39 4.88 19.23
N SER A 343 -12.70 4.63 19.25
CA SER A 343 -13.29 3.40 18.72
C SER A 343 -13.16 3.31 17.20
N GLU A 344 -13.42 4.40 16.47
CA GLU A 344 -13.26 4.43 15.00
C GLU A 344 -11.79 4.22 14.62
N VAL A 345 -10.86 4.86 15.33
CA VAL A 345 -9.41 4.67 15.12
C VAL A 345 -8.98 3.24 15.39
N SER A 346 -9.46 2.68 16.50
CA SER A 346 -9.11 1.33 16.90
C SER A 346 -9.60 0.30 15.89
N THR A 347 -10.88 0.40 15.51
CA THR A 347 -11.54 -0.58 14.63
C THR A 347 -11.26 -0.35 13.15
N GLY A 348 -10.81 0.84 12.76
CA GLY A 348 -10.75 1.25 11.36
C GLY A 348 -12.12 1.44 10.71
N VAL A 349 -13.22 1.41 11.47
CA VAL A 349 -14.58 1.55 10.94
C VAL A 349 -15.09 2.95 11.31
N LEU A 350 -15.47 3.74 10.31
CA LEU A 350 -16.09 5.05 10.52
C LEU A 350 -17.55 4.86 10.92
N ASN A 351 -17.98 5.58 11.95
CA ASN A 351 -19.40 5.65 12.27
C ASN A 351 -20.10 6.54 11.24
N PRO A 352 -21.31 6.20 10.78
CA PRO A 352 -22.05 7.02 9.83
C PRO A 352 -22.30 8.44 10.33
#